data_AF-A0AAY5EQB9-F1
#
_entry.id   AF-A0AAY5EQB9-F1
#
_cell.length_a   1.000
_cell.length_b   1.000
_cell.length_c   1.000
_cell.angle_alpha   90.00
_cell.angle_beta   90.00
_cell.angle_gamma   90.00
#
_symmetry.space_group_name_H-M   'P 1'
#
loop_
_entity.id
_entity.type
_entity.pdbx_description
1 polymer ?
#
loop_
_entity_poly.entity_id
_entity_poly.type
_entity_poly.pdbx_seq_one_letter_code
_entity_poly.pdbx_strand_id
1 'polypeptide(L)'
;MSDLKPNETFTTRDEVAAEKDWAVAKAFFDNLKSKKPRPPKPTNAVTVAVSSRTLFNMVEERKIWEEEGLEKYVEYQQEHENEPLKPGAAFPFVKALMTVNTRLRKLYPDSEELFDVVLMTNNHAQVGVRLINSINHYDLNIERFCMTGGKSPIGYLKAYLTNLYLSKDSDKVQEAIEAGIAAATMFNPDMEVELSETQLRVAFDGDAVLFSDESEIIVKQHGLDTFFDHEKQNENKPLAQGPLKCFLEALGKLQKKFYTQNERLNCPIRTYLVTARSAASSGARVLKTLRSWGLEIDEAVFLAGAPKGPLLQKIRPHIFFDDQMFHIEGAKQLGTISAHVPYGIGQKDHKGKLIEQPAKHS
;
A
#
# COMPACT_ATOMS: atom_id res chain seq x y z
N MET A 1 2.67 -41.32 -49.56
CA MET A 1 2.24 -42.06 -48.35
C MET A 1 3.36 -42.01 -47.35
N SER A 2 3.24 -41.15 -46.34
CA SER A 2 3.98 -41.26 -45.07
C SER A 2 3.31 -40.28 -44.10
N ASP A 3 2.38 -40.83 -43.32
CA ASP A 3 1.59 -40.11 -42.32
C ASP A 3 2.50 -39.57 -41.21
N LEU A 4 2.39 -38.27 -40.93
CA LEU A 4 2.90 -37.63 -39.73
C LEU A 4 1.97 -37.99 -38.57
N LYS A 5 2.46 -38.77 -37.60
CA LYS A 5 1.79 -38.95 -36.30
C LYS A 5 2.00 -37.70 -35.43
N PRO A 6 1.03 -37.29 -34.60
CA PRO A 6 1.20 -36.17 -33.67
C PRO A 6 2.09 -36.58 -32.49
N ASN A 7 2.95 -35.66 -32.04
CA ASN A 7 3.72 -35.78 -30.81
C ASN A 7 2.79 -35.90 -29.60
N GLU A 8 2.78 -37.06 -28.96
CA GLU A 8 2.18 -37.25 -27.64
C GLU A 8 3.00 -36.46 -26.61
N THR A 9 2.34 -35.52 -25.93
CA THR A 9 2.86 -34.87 -24.73
C THR A 9 3.04 -35.93 -23.64
N PHE A 10 4.28 -36.34 -23.37
CA PHE A 10 4.64 -37.12 -22.20
C PHE A 10 4.56 -36.22 -20.96
N THR A 11 3.38 -36.11 -20.35
CA THR A 11 3.30 -35.81 -18.92
C THR A 11 3.79 -37.04 -18.18
N THR A 12 4.85 -36.88 -17.39
CA THR A 12 5.47 -38.01 -16.70
C THR A 12 4.54 -38.51 -15.59
N ARG A 13 4.46 -39.83 -15.37
CA ARG A 13 3.63 -40.45 -14.32
C ARG A 13 3.88 -39.83 -12.94
N ASP A 14 5.10 -39.34 -12.71
CA ASP A 14 5.54 -38.72 -11.46
C ASP A 14 4.94 -37.32 -11.26
N GLU A 15 4.75 -36.52 -12.33
CA GLU A 15 4.06 -35.23 -12.24
C GLU A 15 2.58 -35.40 -11.91
N VAL A 16 1.91 -36.38 -12.52
CA VAL A 16 0.50 -36.69 -12.27
C VAL A 16 0.29 -37.27 -10.86
N ALA A 17 1.26 -38.04 -10.36
CA ALA A 17 1.25 -38.57 -9.00
C ALA A 17 1.47 -37.44 -7.96
N ALA A 18 2.45 -36.56 -8.18
CA ALA A 18 2.72 -35.42 -7.31
C ALA A 18 1.54 -34.44 -7.25
N GLU A 19 0.85 -34.20 -8.37
CA GLU A 19 -0.33 -33.33 -8.43
C GLU A 19 -1.54 -33.95 -7.70
N LYS A 20 -1.69 -35.28 -7.74
CA LYS A 20 -2.68 -36.01 -6.93
C LYS A 20 -2.35 -35.97 -5.44
N ASP A 21 -1.10 -36.19 -5.06
CA ASP A 21 -0.65 -36.13 -3.67
C ASP A 21 -0.82 -34.73 -3.09
N TRP A 22 -0.55 -33.69 -3.90
CA TRP A 22 -0.85 -32.30 -3.55
C TRP A 22 -2.35 -32.03 -3.39
N ALA A 23 -3.18 -32.54 -4.30
CA ALA A 23 -4.64 -32.37 -4.21
C ALA A 23 -5.22 -33.05 -2.95
N VAL A 24 -4.69 -34.22 -2.58
CA VAL A 24 -5.08 -34.95 -1.36
C VAL A 24 -4.60 -34.22 -0.10
N ALA A 25 -3.35 -33.75 -0.08
CA ALA A 25 -2.81 -32.95 1.02
C ALA A 25 -3.57 -31.62 1.20
N LYS A 26 -3.93 -30.98 0.08
CA LYS A 26 -4.75 -29.76 0.06
C LYS A 26 -6.15 -30.02 0.60
N ALA A 27 -6.82 -31.08 0.16
CA ALA A 27 -8.15 -31.46 0.67
C ALA A 27 -8.13 -31.78 2.17
N PHE A 28 -7.06 -32.44 2.65
CA PHE A 28 -6.85 -32.70 4.07
C PHE A 28 -6.66 -31.41 4.87
N PHE A 29 -5.79 -30.51 4.40
CA PHE A 29 -5.57 -29.21 5.04
C PHE A 29 -6.83 -28.34 5.03
N ASP A 30 -7.58 -28.37 3.92
CA ASP A 30 -8.84 -27.66 3.78
C ASP A 30 -9.92 -28.19 4.75
N ASN A 31 -9.80 -29.40 5.27
CA ASN A 31 -10.74 -30.00 6.23
C ASN A 31 -10.37 -29.76 7.70
N LEU A 32 -9.19 -29.18 8.00
CA LEU A 32 -8.75 -28.88 9.37
C LEU A 32 -9.54 -27.73 10.00
N LYS A 33 -10.44 -28.01 10.94
CA LYS A 33 -11.23 -26.98 11.63
C LYS A 33 -10.35 -26.13 12.55
N SER A 34 -10.36 -24.81 12.36
CA SER A 34 -9.70 -23.82 13.23
C SER A 34 -10.72 -22.85 13.80
N LYS A 35 -10.47 -22.34 15.01
CA LYS A 35 -11.26 -21.25 15.61
C LYS A 35 -10.90 -19.88 15.03
N LYS A 36 -9.70 -19.73 14.43
CA LYS A 36 -9.30 -18.51 13.72
C LYS A 36 -9.76 -18.59 12.26
N PRO A 37 -10.34 -17.52 11.69
CA PRO A 37 -10.71 -17.49 10.29
C PRO A 37 -9.48 -17.69 9.41
N ARG A 38 -9.51 -18.64 8.48
CA ARG A 38 -8.38 -18.86 7.56
C ARG A 38 -8.12 -17.61 6.71
N PRO A 39 -6.84 -17.28 6.42
CA PRO A 39 -6.52 -16.21 5.49
C PRO A 39 -7.12 -16.52 4.11
N PRO A 40 -7.53 -15.49 3.36
CA PRO A 40 -8.03 -15.68 2.00
C PRO A 40 -6.94 -16.23 1.08
N LYS A 41 -7.34 -16.88 -0.02
CA LYS A 41 -6.37 -17.28 -1.04
C LYS A 41 -5.77 -16.03 -1.71
N PRO A 42 -4.45 -15.99 -1.99
CA PRO A 42 -3.80 -14.79 -2.53
C PRO A 42 -4.41 -14.28 -3.84
N THR A 43 -4.92 -15.17 -4.68
CA THR A 43 -5.55 -14.83 -5.98
C THR A 43 -6.85 -14.05 -5.84
N ASN A 44 -7.51 -14.14 -4.69
CA ASN A 44 -8.82 -13.53 -4.43
C ASN A 44 -8.73 -12.33 -3.48
N ALA A 45 -7.63 -12.24 -2.74
CA ALA A 45 -7.42 -11.23 -1.71
C ALA A 45 -6.89 -9.90 -2.29
N VAL A 46 -7.12 -8.83 -1.54
CA VAL A 46 -6.40 -7.57 -1.71
C VAL A 46 -5.17 -7.62 -0.81
N THR A 47 -4.02 -7.98 -1.39
CA THR A 47 -2.78 -8.21 -0.66
C THR A 47 -2.07 -6.89 -0.36
N VAL A 48 -1.93 -6.56 0.92
CA VAL A 48 -1.19 -5.41 1.43
C VAL A 48 0.08 -5.90 2.13
N ALA A 49 1.23 -5.67 1.52
CA ALA A 49 2.51 -5.97 2.12
C ALA A 49 3.01 -4.77 2.93
N VAL A 50 3.37 -4.98 4.19
CA VAL A 50 3.90 -3.94 5.08
C VAL A 50 5.28 -4.35 5.56
N SER A 51 6.23 -3.41 5.60
CA SER A 51 7.53 -3.71 6.18
C SER A 51 7.52 -3.69 7.71
N SER A 52 8.36 -4.49 8.35
CA SER A 52 8.41 -4.56 9.84
C SER A 52 8.59 -3.18 10.49
N ARG A 53 9.44 -2.32 9.90
CA ARG A 53 9.69 -0.94 10.36
C ARG A 53 8.52 0.03 10.15
N THR A 54 7.53 -0.33 9.32
CA THR A 54 6.29 0.44 9.17
C THR A 54 5.22 -0.05 10.12
N LEU A 55 5.10 -1.37 10.30
CA LEU A 55 4.11 -1.96 11.20
C LEU A 55 4.44 -1.68 12.67
N PHE A 56 5.72 -1.76 13.02
CA PHE A 56 6.23 -1.55 14.36
C PHE A 56 7.25 -0.42 14.38
N ASN A 57 7.29 0.30 15.50
CA ASN A 57 8.34 1.26 15.79
C ASN A 57 9.61 0.50 16.17
N MET A 58 10.58 0.49 15.25
CA MET A 58 11.87 -0.18 15.42
C MET A 58 13.04 0.82 15.34
N VAL A 59 12.86 2.05 15.81
CA VAL A 59 13.88 3.11 15.71
C VAL A 59 15.13 2.75 16.54
N GLU A 60 14.93 2.23 17.75
CA GLU A 60 16.02 1.86 18.66
C GLU A 60 16.84 0.70 18.07
N GLU A 61 16.16 -0.33 17.57
CA GLU A 61 16.83 -1.50 17.03
C GLU A 61 17.49 -1.22 15.68
N ARG A 62 16.95 -0.27 14.91
CA ARG A 62 17.63 0.24 13.72
C ARG A 62 18.93 0.93 14.07
N LYS A 63 18.96 1.71 15.15
CA LYS A 63 20.18 2.37 15.63
C LYS A 63 21.25 1.34 15.98
N ILE A 64 20.88 0.27 16.70
CA ILE A 64 21.79 -0.84 17.03
C ILE A 64 22.35 -1.49 15.75
N TRP A 65 21.50 -1.77 14.76
CA TRP A 65 21.98 -2.30 13.47
C TRP A 65 23.00 -1.36 12.80
N GLU A 66 22.67 -0.07 12.71
CA GLU A 66 23.49 0.92 11.99
C GLU A 66 24.82 1.22 12.69
N GLU A 67 24.84 1.21 14.02
CA GLU A 67 26.02 1.54 14.82
C GLU A 67 26.87 0.31 15.20
N GLU A 68 26.23 -0.83 15.49
CA GLU A 68 26.88 -2.01 16.08
C GLU A 68 26.87 -3.25 15.16
N GLY A 69 26.12 -3.21 14.06
CA GLY A 69 26.07 -4.28 13.07
C GLY A 69 25.01 -5.36 13.31
N LEU A 70 24.99 -6.36 12.42
CA LEU A 70 23.94 -7.37 12.35
C LEU A 70 23.95 -8.31 13.56
N GLU A 71 25.13 -8.72 14.03
CA GLU A 71 25.27 -9.67 15.14
C GLU A 71 24.68 -9.09 16.43
N LYS A 72 25.03 -7.83 16.76
CA LYS A 72 24.50 -7.11 17.92
C LYS A 72 23.01 -6.85 17.83
N TYR A 73 22.53 -6.52 16.64
CA TYR A 73 21.11 -6.41 16.36
C TYR A 73 20.36 -7.73 16.62
N VAL A 74 20.89 -8.86 16.17
CA VAL A 74 20.26 -10.17 16.38
C VAL A 74 20.25 -10.56 17.85
N GLU A 75 21.37 -10.37 18.57
CA GLU A 75 21.45 -10.60 20.02
C GLU A 75 20.39 -9.79 20.77
N TYR A 76 20.31 -8.49 20.49
CA TYR A 76 19.31 -7.62 21.12
C TYR A 76 17.87 -8.10 20.86
N GLN A 77 17.56 -8.50 19.63
CA GLN A 77 16.21 -8.98 19.28
C GLN A 77 15.85 -10.30 19.97
N GLN A 78 16.82 -11.16 20.25
CA GLN A 78 16.63 -12.41 20.99
C GLN A 78 16.42 -12.14 22.48
N GLU A 79 17.23 -11.27 23.08
CA GLU A 79 17.10 -10.91 24.50
C GLU A 79 15.72 -10.28 24.80
N HIS A 80 15.18 -9.52 23.86
CA HIS A 80 13.90 -8.81 24.00
C HIS A 80 12.75 -9.52 23.27
N GLU A 81 12.88 -10.81 22.93
CA GLU A 81 11.91 -11.49 22.06
C GLU A 81 10.47 -11.53 22.63
N ASN A 82 10.34 -11.48 23.95
CA ASN A 82 9.06 -11.48 24.66
C ASN A 82 8.54 -10.07 24.98
N GLU A 83 9.28 -9.03 24.61
CA GLU A 83 8.86 -7.64 24.76
C GLU A 83 8.21 -7.14 23.47
N PRO A 84 6.88 -6.85 23.48
CA PRO A 84 6.18 -6.40 22.29
C PRO A 84 6.74 -5.08 21.75
N LEU A 85 6.98 -5.03 20.44
CA LEU A 85 7.39 -3.82 19.75
C LEU A 85 6.26 -2.79 19.74
N LYS A 86 6.58 -1.51 19.98
CA LYS A 86 5.57 -0.45 19.96
C LYS A 86 4.93 -0.31 18.57
N PRO A 87 3.65 0.11 18.46
CA PRO A 87 2.99 0.35 17.18
C PRO A 87 3.75 1.34 16.28
N GLY A 88 3.83 1.03 14.98
CA GLY A 88 4.39 1.90 13.95
C GLY A 88 3.32 2.64 13.13
N ALA A 89 3.75 3.39 12.11
CA ALA A 89 2.85 4.20 11.28
C ALA A 89 1.79 3.39 10.51
N ALA A 90 2.09 2.14 10.10
CA ALA A 90 1.13 1.30 9.40
C ALA A 90 0.14 0.59 10.36
N PHE A 91 0.39 0.61 11.67
CA PHE A 91 -0.41 -0.12 12.64
C PHE A 91 -1.90 0.25 12.62
N PRO A 92 -2.31 1.53 12.73
CA PRO A 92 -3.73 1.88 12.68
C PRO A 92 -4.37 1.51 11.33
N PHE A 93 -3.62 1.66 10.22
CA PHE A 93 -4.10 1.25 8.90
C PHE A 93 -4.38 -0.26 8.85
N VAL A 94 -3.48 -1.10 9.36
CA VAL A 94 -3.69 -2.56 9.46
C VAL A 94 -4.90 -2.91 10.32
N LYS A 95 -5.10 -2.24 11.47
CA LYS A 95 -6.30 -2.43 12.29
C LYS A 95 -7.58 -2.07 11.53
N ALA A 96 -7.57 -0.99 10.75
CA ALA A 96 -8.71 -0.61 9.92
C ALA A 96 -8.99 -1.62 8.80
N LEU A 97 -7.97 -2.21 8.16
CA LEU A 97 -8.15 -3.33 7.22
C LEU A 97 -8.84 -4.53 7.90
N MET A 98 -8.43 -4.84 9.14
CA MET A 98 -9.05 -5.92 9.92
C MET A 98 -10.51 -5.62 10.29
N THR A 99 -10.84 -4.36 10.60
CA THR A 99 -12.22 -3.92 10.83
C THR A 99 -13.07 -4.15 9.58
N VAL A 100 -12.56 -3.76 8.40
CA VAL A 100 -13.25 -4.01 7.12
C VAL A 100 -13.46 -5.51 6.90
N ASN A 101 -12.42 -6.32 7.09
CA ASN A 101 -12.50 -7.78 6.95
C ASN A 101 -13.55 -8.39 7.88
N THR A 102 -13.64 -7.91 9.13
CA THR A 102 -14.64 -8.37 10.09
C THR A 102 -16.06 -8.10 9.59
N ARG A 103 -16.30 -6.92 8.99
CA ARG A 103 -17.61 -6.59 8.41
C ARG A 103 -17.89 -7.37 7.13
N LEU A 104 -16.89 -7.55 6.26
CA LEU A 104 -17.05 -8.38 5.06
C LEU A 104 -17.40 -9.82 5.41
N ARG A 105 -16.76 -10.42 6.43
CA ARG A 105 -17.09 -11.78 6.88
C ARG A 105 -18.48 -11.90 7.49
N LYS A 106 -19.01 -10.85 8.12
CA LYS A 106 -20.39 -10.84 8.62
C LYS A 106 -21.40 -10.88 7.47
N LEU A 107 -21.14 -10.15 6.38
CA LEU A 107 -22.01 -10.09 5.21
C LEU A 107 -21.82 -11.27 4.26
N TYR A 108 -20.58 -11.78 4.16
CA TYR A 108 -20.16 -12.82 3.24
C TYR A 108 -19.21 -13.81 3.96
N PRO A 109 -19.76 -14.74 4.78
CA PRO A 109 -18.95 -15.65 5.61
C PRO A 109 -17.92 -16.48 4.83
N ASP A 110 -18.29 -16.92 3.62
CA ASP A 110 -17.48 -17.80 2.77
C ASP A 110 -16.63 -17.03 1.74
N SER A 111 -16.68 -15.70 1.73
CA SER A 111 -15.95 -14.88 0.76
C SER A 111 -14.47 -14.82 1.09
N GLU A 112 -13.64 -15.14 0.10
CA GLU A 112 -12.18 -14.93 0.14
C GLU A 112 -11.76 -13.53 -0.35
N GLU A 113 -12.70 -12.70 -0.83
CA GLU A 113 -12.41 -11.32 -1.24
C GLU A 113 -12.31 -10.42 0.00
N LEU A 114 -11.14 -10.46 0.62
CA LEU A 114 -10.78 -9.76 1.86
C LEU A 114 -9.39 -9.12 1.69
N PHE A 115 -9.00 -8.27 2.63
CA PHE A 115 -7.60 -7.88 2.74
C PHE A 115 -6.76 -9.03 3.28
N ASP A 116 -5.59 -9.25 2.68
CA ASP A 116 -4.53 -10.13 3.20
C ASP A 116 -3.32 -9.27 3.54
N VAL A 117 -2.92 -9.23 4.81
CA VAL A 117 -1.77 -8.44 5.25
C VAL A 117 -0.57 -9.36 5.35
N VAL A 118 0.49 -9.03 4.61
CA VAL A 118 1.74 -9.79 4.58
C VAL A 118 2.85 -8.97 5.23
N LEU A 119 3.53 -9.53 6.22
CA LEU A 119 4.71 -8.89 6.78
C LEU A 119 5.92 -9.18 5.89
N MET A 120 6.58 -8.12 5.40
CA MET A 120 7.80 -8.21 4.59
C MET A 120 8.97 -7.65 5.38
N THR A 121 10.03 -8.43 5.60
CA THR A 121 11.21 -7.93 6.32
C THR A 121 12.50 -8.38 5.66
N ASN A 122 13.46 -7.46 5.65
CA ASN A 122 14.82 -7.76 5.19
C ASN A 122 15.67 -8.36 6.31
N ASN A 123 15.11 -8.52 7.51
CA ASN A 123 15.84 -9.00 8.67
C ASN A 123 16.15 -10.49 8.59
N HIS A 124 17.15 -10.90 9.37
CA HIS A 124 17.47 -12.30 9.58
C HIS A 124 16.32 -13.06 10.25
N ALA A 125 16.13 -14.33 9.90
CA ALA A 125 15.00 -15.14 10.36
C ALA A 125 14.90 -15.28 11.89
N GLN A 126 16.05 -15.24 12.59
CA GLN A 126 16.09 -15.30 14.05
C GLN A 126 15.39 -14.12 14.74
N VAL A 127 15.26 -12.98 14.07
CA VAL A 127 14.55 -11.79 14.58
C VAL A 127 13.02 -11.96 14.46
N GLY A 128 12.56 -13.00 13.77
CA GLY A 128 11.15 -13.24 13.49
C GLY A 128 10.31 -13.50 14.75
N VAL A 129 10.90 -14.07 15.80
CA VAL A 129 10.18 -14.45 17.02
C VAL A 129 9.56 -13.22 17.70
N ARG A 130 10.32 -12.14 17.88
CA ARG A 130 9.80 -10.89 18.47
C ARG A 130 8.69 -10.27 17.63
N LEU A 131 8.80 -10.33 16.31
CA LEU A 131 7.76 -9.84 15.39
C LEU A 131 6.47 -10.65 15.54
N ILE A 132 6.58 -11.97 15.62
CA ILE A 132 5.44 -12.88 15.82
C ILE A 132 4.81 -12.63 17.20
N ASN A 133 5.62 -12.52 18.25
CA ASN A 133 5.14 -12.23 19.61
C ASN A 133 4.42 -10.88 19.68
N SER A 134 4.94 -9.86 18.99
CA SER A 134 4.27 -8.55 18.88
C SER A 134 2.94 -8.65 18.14
N ILE A 135 2.89 -9.36 17.01
CA ILE A 135 1.66 -9.60 16.23
C ILE A 135 0.60 -10.32 17.08
N ASN A 136 1.01 -11.32 17.86
CA ASN A 136 0.13 -12.05 18.77
C ASN A 136 -0.34 -11.16 19.94
N HIS A 137 0.55 -10.36 20.53
CA HIS A 137 0.25 -9.45 21.62
C HIS A 137 -0.85 -8.44 21.23
N TYR A 138 -0.80 -7.90 20.01
CA TYR A 138 -1.77 -6.94 19.50
C TYR A 138 -2.98 -7.57 18.79
N ASP A 139 -3.06 -8.91 18.77
CA ASP A 139 -4.08 -9.68 18.06
C ASP A 139 -4.23 -9.21 16.60
N LEU A 140 -3.11 -9.13 15.88
CA LEU A 140 -3.09 -8.80 14.45
C LEU A 140 -3.28 -10.09 13.63
N ASN A 141 -4.22 -10.06 12.67
CA ASN A 141 -4.49 -11.21 11.79
C ASN A 141 -3.49 -11.26 10.62
N ILE A 142 -2.21 -11.40 10.94
CA ILE A 142 -1.10 -11.52 9.99
C ILE A 142 -0.54 -12.92 10.08
N GLU A 143 -0.85 -13.76 9.10
CA GLU A 143 -0.45 -15.18 9.07
C GLU A 143 0.70 -15.44 8.07
N ARG A 144 1.02 -14.45 7.22
CA ARG A 144 2.01 -14.58 6.15
C ARG A 144 3.19 -13.64 6.39
N PHE A 145 4.38 -14.24 6.42
CA PHE A 145 5.64 -13.56 6.65
C PHE A 145 6.60 -13.90 5.53
N CYS A 146 7.39 -12.92 5.12
CA CYS A 146 8.52 -13.13 4.25
C CYS A 146 9.74 -12.41 4.86
N MET A 147 10.76 -13.20 5.18
CA MET A 147 12.03 -12.72 5.73
C MET A 147 13.11 -12.99 4.69
N THR A 148 13.62 -11.94 4.05
CA THR A 148 14.49 -12.10 2.87
C THR A 148 15.98 -12.20 3.22
N GLY A 149 16.36 -12.02 4.49
CA GLY A 149 17.75 -12.10 4.96
C GLY A 149 18.68 -11.16 4.20
N GLY A 150 18.23 -9.92 3.97
CA GLY A 150 18.97 -8.87 3.25
C GLY A 150 18.74 -8.84 1.74
N LYS A 151 18.07 -9.83 1.13
CA LYS A 151 17.75 -9.79 -0.31
C LYS A 151 16.59 -8.85 -0.61
N SER A 152 16.52 -8.37 -1.86
CA SER A 152 15.42 -7.50 -2.29
C SER A 152 14.06 -8.20 -2.18
N PRO A 153 13.02 -7.54 -1.63
CA PRO A 153 11.70 -8.13 -1.45
C PRO A 153 10.88 -8.21 -2.75
N ILE A 154 11.31 -7.56 -3.84
CA ILE A 154 10.48 -7.37 -5.04
C ILE A 154 9.99 -8.68 -5.66
N GLY A 155 10.87 -9.68 -5.79
CA GLY A 155 10.49 -10.98 -6.34
C GLY A 155 9.38 -11.66 -5.51
N TYR A 156 9.47 -11.52 -4.19
CA TYR A 156 8.45 -12.03 -3.28
C TYR A 156 7.16 -11.23 -3.39
N LEU A 157 7.21 -9.89 -3.41
CA LEU A 157 6.01 -9.05 -3.59
C LEU A 157 5.22 -9.44 -4.85
N LYS A 158 5.91 -9.74 -5.96
CA LYS A 158 5.27 -10.27 -7.17
C LYS A 158 4.62 -11.63 -6.94
N ALA A 159 5.34 -12.58 -6.32
CA ALA A 159 4.81 -13.91 -6.01
C ALA A 159 3.63 -13.87 -5.03
N TYR A 160 3.57 -12.87 -4.15
CA TYR A 160 2.47 -12.62 -3.23
C TYR A 160 1.26 -11.94 -3.90
N LEU A 161 1.35 -11.55 -5.18
CA LEU A 161 0.33 -10.76 -5.88
C LEU A 161 -0.01 -9.47 -5.13
N THR A 162 1.02 -8.78 -4.62
CA THR A 162 0.86 -7.57 -3.82
C THR A 162 0.14 -6.45 -4.57
N ASN A 163 -0.96 -5.95 -3.99
CA ASN A 163 -1.70 -4.79 -4.49
C ASN A 163 -1.15 -3.47 -3.95
N LEU A 164 -0.54 -3.47 -2.77
CA LEU A 164 0.11 -2.31 -2.15
C LEU A 164 1.29 -2.74 -1.28
N TYR A 165 2.45 -2.12 -1.48
CA TYR A 165 3.63 -2.28 -0.62
C TYR A 165 3.93 -0.99 0.16
N LEU A 166 3.95 -1.09 1.49
CA LEU A 166 4.27 0.03 2.38
C LEU A 166 5.60 -0.25 3.09
N SER A 167 6.53 0.71 3.01
CA SER A 167 7.84 0.56 3.66
C SER A 167 8.39 1.89 4.20
N LYS A 168 9.33 1.83 5.15
CA LYS A 168 10.17 2.98 5.52
C LYS A 168 11.43 3.09 4.65
N ASP A 169 11.62 2.15 3.73
CA ASP A 169 12.77 2.07 2.84
C ASP A 169 12.40 2.67 1.47
N SER A 170 12.89 3.86 1.17
CA SER A 170 12.60 4.56 -0.08
C SER A 170 13.10 3.81 -1.30
N ASP A 171 14.26 3.16 -1.18
CA ASP A 171 14.89 2.46 -2.30
C ASP A 171 14.08 1.22 -2.65
N LYS A 172 13.59 0.48 -1.65
CA LYS A 172 12.69 -0.67 -1.90
C LYS A 172 11.33 -0.26 -2.42
N VAL A 173 10.83 0.92 -2.05
CA VAL A 173 9.58 1.46 -2.61
C VAL A 173 9.78 1.83 -4.09
N GLN A 174 10.89 2.48 -4.43
CA GLN A 174 11.25 2.80 -5.80
C GLN A 174 11.38 1.52 -6.66
N GLU A 175 12.14 0.53 -6.18
CA GLU A 175 12.28 -0.77 -6.86
C GLU A 175 10.90 -1.45 -7.08
N ALA A 176 9.96 -1.30 -6.14
CA ALA A 176 8.62 -1.87 -6.27
C ALA A 176 7.76 -1.15 -7.32
N ILE A 177 7.80 0.18 -7.36
CA ILE A 177 7.09 0.98 -8.36
C ILE A 177 7.62 0.68 -9.77
N GLU A 178 8.94 0.63 -9.94
CA GLU A 178 9.58 0.27 -11.21
C GLU A 178 9.22 -1.16 -11.66
N ALA A 179 8.96 -2.04 -10.70
CA ALA A 179 8.51 -3.40 -10.94
C ALA A 179 7.01 -3.54 -11.21
N GLY A 180 6.25 -2.44 -11.25
CA GLY A 180 4.81 -2.39 -11.51
C GLY A 180 3.92 -2.65 -10.29
N ILE A 181 4.47 -2.53 -9.08
CA ILE A 181 3.76 -2.75 -7.82
C ILE A 181 3.47 -1.39 -7.20
N ALA A 182 2.21 -1.11 -6.87
CA ALA A 182 1.87 0.11 -6.13
C ALA A 182 2.60 0.11 -4.79
N ALA A 183 3.37 1.16 -4.51
CA ALA A 183 4.13 1.24 -3.28
C ALA A 183 4.28 2.68 -2.79
N ALA A 184 4.55 2.84 -1.50
CA ALA A 184 4.80 4.14 -0.90
C ALA A 184 5.72 4.07 0.33
N THR A 185 6.52 5.10 0.52
CA THR A 185 7.37 5.29 1.70
C THR A 185 6.58 5.94 2.82
N MET A 186 6.35 5.25 3.93
CA MET A 186 5.54 5.76 5.04
C MET A 186 6.34 6.60 6.02
N PHE A 187 5.69 7.66 6.51
CA PHE A 187 6.22 8.55 7.52
C PHE A 187 5.31 8.58 8.76
N ASN A 188 5.94 8.70 9.93
CA ASN A 188 5.21 8.94 11.16
C ASN A 188 4.78 10.42 11.21
N PRO A 189 3.59 10.72 11.76
CA PRO A 189 3.21 12.09 12.06
C PRO A 189 4.02 12.63 13.24
N ASP A 190 4.11 13.97 13.34
CA ASP A 190 4.83 14.65 14.42
C ASP A 190 3.98 14.75 15.71
N MET A 191 2.69 14.45 15.59
CA MET A 191 1.73 14.45 16.70
C MET A 191 0.72 13.31 16.53
N GLU A 192 0.26 12.76 17.65
CA GLU A 192 -0.77 11.73 17.64
C GLU A 192 -2.15 12.33 17.42
N VAL A 193 -2.93 11.70 16.54
CA VAL A 193 -4.32 12.06 16.26
C VAL A 193 -5.17 10.79 16.34
N GLU A 194 -6.34 10.93 16.96
CA GLU A 194 -7.32 9.85 17.05
C GLU A 194 -7.92 9.56 15.66
N LEU A 195 -7.72 8.33 15.20
CA LEU A 195 -8.23 7.82 13.94
C LEU A 195 -9.54 7.04 14.15
N SER A 196 -10.31 6.86 13.07
CA SER A 196 -11.58 6.12 13.16
C SER A 196 -11.34 4.62 13.34
N GLU A 197 -11.89 4.03 14.40
CA GLU A 197 -11.81 2.58 14.61
C GLU A 197 -12.80 1.77 13.75
N THR A 198 -13.82 2.45 13.21
CA THR A 198 -14.95 1.82 12.48
C THR A 198 -14.82 1.91 10.97
N GLN A 199 -13.99 2.82 10.46
CA GLN A 199 -13.78 3.06 9.04
C GLN A 199 -12.31 2.99 8.66
N LEU A 200 -12.00 2.36 7.55
CA LEU A 200 -10.79 2.57 6.78
C LEU A 200 -10.94 3.84 5.93
N ARG A 201 -10.10 4.85 6.18
CA ARG A 201 -10.05 6.10 5.42
C ARG A 201 -8.74 6.19 4.65
N VAL A 202 -8.81 6.26 3.32
CA VAL A 202 -7.64 6.31 2.44
C VAL A 202 -7.72 7.56 1.58
N ALA A 203 -6.74 8.44 1.71
CA ALA A 203 -6.66 9.67 0.92
C ALA A 203 -5.55 9.57 -0.13
N PHE A 204 -5.83 10.06 -1.33
CA PHE A 204 -4.91 10.05 -2.46
C PHE A 204 -4.78 11.44 -3.04
N ASP A 205 -3.57 11.84 -3.41
CA ASP A 205 -3.41 12.83 -4.46
C ASP A 205 -3.89 12.29 -5.82
N GLY A 206 -4.16 13.20 -6.74
CA GLY A 206 -4.51 12.89 -8.11
C GLY A 206 -3.28 12.57 -8.96
N ASP A 207 -2.57 13.62 -9.38
CA ASP A 207 -1.47 13.51 -10.34
C ASP A 207 -0.27 12.77 -9.73
N ALA A 208 0.47 12.02 -10.57
CA ALA A 208 1.58 11.15 -10.16
C ALA A 208 1.27 10.07 -9.08
N VAL A 209 0.01 9.95 -8.64
CA VAL A 209 -0.45 8.94 -7.67
C VAL A 209 -1.54 8.06 -8.29
N LEU A 210 -2.73 8.62 -8.54
CA LEU A 210 -3.83 7.92 -9.21
C LEU A 210 -3.75 8.08 -10.74
N PHE A 211 -3.32 9.24 -11.20
CA PHE A 211 -3.08 9.56 -12.60
C PHE A 211 -1.57 9.64 -12.88
N SER A 212 -1.20 9.58 -14.15
CA SER A 212 0.18 9.83 -14.57
C SER A 212 0.62 11.26 -14.28
N ASP A 213 1.91 11.54 -14.46
CA ASP A 213 2.53 12.87 -14.36
C ASP A 213 2.37 13.74 -15.62
N GLU A 214 1.55 13.32 -16.60
CA GLU A 214 1.27 14.07 -17.86
C GLU A 214 0.97 15.55 -17.60
N SER A 215 0.11 15.83 -16.62
CA SER A 215 -0.29 17.19 -16.29
C SER A 215 0.83 18.01 -15.66
N GLU A 216 1.67 17.40 -14.83
CA GLU A 216 2.85 18.06 -14.26
C GLU A 216 3.88 18.41 -15.35
N ILE A 217 4.07 17.51 -16.32
CA ILE A 217 4.94 17.73 -17.48
C ILE A 217 4.48 18.97 -18.26
N ILE A 218 3.18 19.07 -18.56
CA ILE A 218 2.62 20.21 -19.30
C ILE A 218 2.82 21.52 -18.53
N VAL A 219 2.55 21.54 -17.23
CA VAL A 219 2.73 22.75 -16.41
C VAL A 219 4.20 23.18 -16.38
N LYS A 220 5.13 22.25 -16.18
CA LYS A 220 6.57 22.54 -16.15
C LYS A 220 7.12 23.01 -17.50
N GLN A 221 6.61 22.48 -18.61
CA GLN A 221 7.11 22.82 -19.96
C GLN A 221 6.43 24.04 -20.58
N HIS A 222 5.13 24.25 -20.31
CA HIS A 222 4.29 25.19 -21.05
C HIS A 222 3.45 26.14 -20.17
N GLY A 223 3.57 26.03 -18.84
CA GLY A 223 2.86 26.91 -17.90
C GLY A 223 1.39 26.55 -17.67
N LEU A 224 0.76 27.29 -16.76
CA LEU A 224 -0.59 27.01 -16.25
C LEU A 224 -1.71 27.26 -17.27
N ASP A 225 -1.60 28.31 -18.11
CA ASP A 225 -2.64 28.63 -19.09
C ASP A 225 -2.76 27.52 -20.14
N THR A 226 -1.62 27.06 -20.67
CA THR A 226 -1.57 25.92 -21.61
C THR A 226 -2.13 24.64 -20.97
N PHE A 227 -1.87 24.43 -19.68
CA PHE A 227 -2.46 23.31 -18.94
C PHE A 227 -3.99 23.41 -18.88
N PHE A 228 -4.56 24.58 -18.58
CA PHE A 228 -6.01 24.74 -18.54
C PHE A 228 -6.67 24.53 -19.91
N ASP A 229 -6.06 25.06 -20.98
CA ASP A 229 -6.54 24.82 -22.34
C ASP A 229 -6.46 23.34 -22.71
N HIS A 230 -5.36 22.66 -22.34
CA HIS A 230 -5.20 21.23 -22.53
C HIS A 230 -6.28 20.42 -21.81
N GLU A 231 -6.56 20.73 -20.54
CA GLU A 231 -7.58 20.04 -19.75
C GLU A 231 -8.99 20.24 -20.34
N LYS A 232 -9.30 21.44 -20.82
CA LYS A 232 -10.57 21.73 -21.48
C LYS A 232 -10.73 20.97 -22.80
N GLN A 233 -9.69 20.92 -23.63
CA GLN A 233 -9.71 20.20 -24.91
C GLN A 233 -9.79 18.68 -24.72
N ASN A 234 -9.20 18.16 -23.65
CA ASN A 234 -9.13 16.73 -23.36
C ASN A 234 -10.10 16.29 -22.25
N GLU A 235 -11.11 17.10 -21.91
CA GLU A 235 -12.03 16.84 -20.79
C GLU A 235 -12.71 15.46 -20.85
N ASN A 236 -12.98 14.96 -22.06
CA ASN A 236 -13.61 13.66 -22.30
C ASN A 236 -12.61 12.53 -22.61
N LYS A 237 -11.30 12.81 -22.59
CA LYS A 237 -10.25 11.80 -22.74
C LYS A 237 -9.72 11.43 -21.35
N PRO A 238 -9.82 10.16 -20.92
CA PRO A 238 -9.29 9.74 -19.63
C PRO A 238 -7.82 10.13 -19.44
N LEU A 239 -7.45 10.52 -18.23
CA LEU A 239 -6.04 10.67 -17.84
C LEU A 239 -5.36 9.30 -17.87
N ALA A 240 -4.07 9.26 -18.20
CA ALA A 240 -3.30 8.03 -18.08
C ALA A 240 -3.18 7.61 -16.60
N GLN A 241 -3.03 6.30 -16.38
CA GLN A 241 -3.04 5.73 -15.03
C GLN A 241 -1.72 5.98 -14.28
N GLY A 242 -1.84 6.30 -13.00
CA GLY A 242 -0.73 6.39 -12.06
C GLY A 242 -0.44 5.05 -11.35
N PRO A 243 0.61 5.01 -10.53
CA PRO A 243 1.08 3.78 -9.88
C PRO A 243 0.07 3.19 -8.88
N LEU A 244 -0.79 4.00 -8.24
CA LEU A 244 -1.73 3.54 -7.21
C LEU A 244 -3.15 3.26 -7.73
N LYS A 245 -3.39 3.43 -9.04
CA LYS A 245 -4.70 3.19 -9.66
C LYS A 245 -5.22 1.77 -9.39
N CYS A 246 -4.36 0.75 -9.49
CA CYS A 246 -4.76 -0.65 -9.24
C CYS A 246 -5.16 -0.90 -7.78
N PHE A 247 -4.57 -0.19 -6.82
CA PHE A 247 -4.95 -0.29 -5.41
C PHE A 247 -6.31 0.38 -5.18
N LEU A 248 -6.58 1.53 -5.80
CA LEU A 248 -7.91 2.14 -5.75
C LEU A 248 -8.98 1.23 -6.37
N GLU A 249 -8.67 0.52 -7.46
CA GLU A 249 -9.57 -0.48 -8.05
C GLU A 249 -9.90 -1.61 -7.07
N ALA A 250 -8.89 -2.09 -6.33
CA ALA A 250 -9.08 -3.12 -5.31
C ALA A 250 -9.97 -2.62 -4.15
N LEU A 251 -9.77 -1.38 -3.69
CA LEU A 251 -10.66 -0.75 -2.70
C LEU A 251 -12.09 -0.61 -3.22
N GLY A 252 -12.26 -0.11 -4.45
CA GLY A 252 -13.57 0.06 -5.10
C GLY A 252 -14.31 -1.26 -5.28
N LYS A 253 -13.58 -2.35 -5.58
CA LYS A 253 -14.16 -3.70 -5.64
C LYS A 253 -14.74 -4.13 -4.29
N LEU A 254 -14.01 -3.92 -3.19
CA LEU A 254 -14.49 -4.23 -1.85
C LEU A 254 -15.64 -3.31 -1.41
N GLN A 255 -15.58 -2.01 -1.74
CA GLN A 255 -16.69 -1.06 -1.49
C GLN A 255 -17.98 -1.53 -2.14
N LYS A 256 -17.93 -1.96 -3.41
CA LYS A 256 -19.10 -2.47 -4.14
C LYS A 256 -19.77 -3.65 -3.43
N LYS A 257 -19.02 -4.50 -2.72
CA LYS A 257 -19.60 -5.61 -1.92
C LYS A 257 -20.49 -5.13 -0.78
N PHE A 258 -20.19 -3.97 -0.20
CA PHE A 258 -21.07 -3.35 0.79
C PHE A 258 -22.29 -2.71 0.11
N TYR A 259 -22.08 -2.10 -1.06
CA TYR A 259 -23.17 -1.43 -1.79
C TYR A 259 -24.26 -2.42 -2.21
N THR A 260 -23.88 -3.62 -2.65
CA THR A 260 -24.82 -4.70 -3.00
C THR A 260 -25.63 -5.22 -1.81
N GLN A 261 -25.21 -4.95 -0.57
CA GLN A 261 -25.94 -5.28 0.66
C GLN A 261 -26.69 -4.06 1.24
N ASN A 262 -26.91 -3.01 0.45
CA ASN A 262 -27.50 -1.73 0.90
C ASN A 262 -26.72 -1.02 2.01
N GLU A 263 -25.43 -1.34 2.19
CA GLU A 263 -24.53 -0.75 3.19
C GLU A 263 -23.71 0.42 2.60
N ARG A 264 -24.21 1.11 1.57
CA ARG A 264 -23.47 2.19 0.88
C ARG A 264 -23.11 3.34 1.80
N LEU A 265 -24.08 3.85 2.56
CA LEU A 265 -23.85 4.97 3.50
C LEU A 265 -23.01 4.55 4.70
N ASN A 266 -23.09 3.26 5.08
CA ASN A 266 -22.39 2.70 6.21
C ASN A 266 -21.11 1.96 5.78
N CYS A 267 -20.62 2.14 4.55
CA CYS A 267 -19.47 1.40 4.05
C CYS A 267 -18.24 1.72 4.93
N PRO A 268 -17.51 0.70 5.43
CA PRO A 268 -16.35 0.96 6.28
C PRO A 268 -15.16 1.45 5.47
N ILE A 269 -15.14 1.35 4.14
CA ILE A 269 -14.06 1.87 3.31
C ILE A 269 -14.50 3.24 2.79
N ARG A 270 -13.68 4.26 3.05
CA ARG A 270 -13.86 5.64 2.58
C ARG A 270 -12.63 6.08 1.81
N THR A 271 -12.84 6.51 0.58
CA THR A 271 -11.77 6.97 -0.33
C THR A 271 -11.90 8.47 -0.58
N TYR A 272 -10.77 9.16 -0.55
CA TYR A 272 -10.69 10.61 -0.71
C TYR A 272 -9.72 10.95 -1.83
N LEU A 273 -10.15 11.82 -2.75
CA LEU A 273 -9.25 12.51 -3.68
C LEU A 273 -8.92 13.87 -3.07
N VAL A 274 -7.66 14.16 -2.79
CA VAL A 274 -7.19 15.45 -2.24
C VAL A 274 -6.14 16.03 -3.18
N THR A 275 -6.58 16.89 -4.10
CA THR A 275 -5.75 17.36 -5.21
C THR A 275 -5.57 18.88 -5.21
N ALA A 276 -4.37 19.32 -5.62
CA ALA A 276 -4.07 20.73 -5.85
C ALA A 276 -4.80 21.31 -7.08
N ARG A 277 -5.39 20.45 -7.94
CA ARG A 277 -6.17 20.88 -9.09
C ARG A 277 -7.33 21.80 -8.71
N SER A 278 -7.66 22.72 -9.61
CA SER A 278 -8.87 23.53 -9.51
C SER A 278 -10.07 22.75 -10.03
N ALA A 279 -11.17 22.76 -9.28
CA ALA A 279 -12.43 22.12 -9.66
C ALA A 279 -12.96 22.68 -10.99
N ALA A 280 -12.90 24.01 -11.15
CA ALA A 280 -13.52 24.71 -12.27
C ALA A 280 -12.76 24.54 -13.59
N SER A 281 -11.43 24.52 -13.56
CA SER A 281 -10.61 24.49 -14.78
C SER A 281 -10.06 23.12 -15.14
N SER A 282 -9.90 22.20 -14.17
CA SER A 282 -9.20 20.93 -14.38
C SER A 282 -9.84 19.73 -13.66
N GLY A 283 -10.95 19.94 -12.94
CA GLY A 283 -11.60 18.90 -12.15
C GLY A 283 -12.53 17.98 -12.94
N ALA A 284 -13.14 18.47 -14.02
CA ALA A 284 -14.09 17.70 -14.81
C ALA A 284 -13.45 16.45 -15.44
N ARG A 285 -12.25 16.58 -16.02
CA ARG A 285 -11.50 15.46 -16.61
C ARG A 285 -11.15 14.38 -15.59
N VAL A 286 -10.75 14.79 -14.38
CA VAL A 286 -10.45 13.90 -13.25
C VAL A 286 -11.67 13.05 -12.88
N LEU A 287 -12.82 13.69 -12.65
CA LEU A 287 -14.06 13.00 -12.28
C LEU A 287 -14.57 12.09 -13.40
N LYS A 288 -14.47 12.52 -14.67
CA LYS A 288 -14.82 11.70 -15.83
C LYS A 288 -13.88 10.49 -15.98
N THR A 289 -12.60 10.67 -15.69
CA THR A 289 -11.60 9.58 -15.71
C THR A 289 -11.96 8.51 -14.69
N LEU A 290 -12.17 8.88 -13.41
CA LEU A 290 -12.58 7.94 -12.37
C LEU A 290 -13.86 7.19 -12.73
N ARG A 291 -14.86 7.92 -13.27
CA ARG A 291 -16.11 7.32 -13.75
C ARG A 291 -15.87 6.32 -14.89
N SER A 292 -15.00 6.64 -15.84
CA SER A 292 -14.66 5.74 -16.95
C SER A 292 -13.98 4.44 -16.49
N TRP A 293 -13.26 4.50 -15.38
CA TRP A 293 -12.69 3.33 -14.71
C TRP A 293 -13.71 2.57 -13.85
N GLY A 294 -14.96 3.06 -13.76
CA GLY A 294 -15.98 2.49 -12.89
C GLY A 294 -15.65 2.63 -11.40
N LEU A 295 -14.85 3.64 -11.06
CA LEU A 295 -14.42 3.96 -9.69
C LEU A 295 -15.19 5.16 -9.16
N GLU A 296 -15.64 5.03 -7.93
CA GLU A 296 -16.35 6.06 -7.20
C GLU A 296 -15.46 6.47 -6.03
N ILE A 297 -15.15 7.77 -5.94
CA ILE A 297 -14.52 8.36 -4.77
C ILE A 297 -15.62 8.90 -3.87
N ASP A 298 -15.53 8.66 -2.56
CA ASP A 298 -16.54 9.14 -1.62
C ASP A 298 -16.54 10.67 -1.52
N GLU A 299 -15.34 11.26 -1.45
CA GLU A 299 -15.15 12.70 -1.29
C GLU A 299 -13.98 13.20 -2.16
N ALA A 300 -14.25 14.18 -3.03
CA ALA A 300 -13.25 14.81 -3.88
C ALA A 300 -13.02 16.26 -3.46
N VAL A 301 -11.80 16.58 -3.06
CA VAL A 301 -11.37 17.86 -2.53
C VAL A 301 -10.40 18.49 -3.53
N PHE A 302 -10.88 19.53 -4.21
CA PHE A 302 -10.11 20.32 -5.16
C PHE A 302 -9.66 21.62 -4.50
N LEU A 303 -8.35 21.80 -4.37
CA LEU A 303 -7.77 22.85 -3.54
C LEU A 303 -7.32 24.08 -4.34
N ALA A 304 -7.24 23.99 -5.67
CA ALA A 304 -6.76 25.08 -6.53
C ALA A 304 -5.43 25.69 -6.02
N GLY A 305 -4.49 24.84 -5.61
CA GLY A 305 -3.19 25.21 -5.07
C GLY A 305 -3.14 25.50 -3.56
N ALA A 306 -4.28 25.49 -2.85
CA ALA A 306 -4.29 25.65 -1.40
C ALA A 306 -3.62 24.44 -0.68
N PRO A 307 -3.06 24.64 0.53
CA PRO A 307 -2.43 23.55 1.28
C PRO A 307 -3.39 22.39 1.61
N LYS A 308 -2.91 21.14 1.46
CA LYS A 308 -3.69 19.92 1.75
C LYS A 308 -3.89 19.68 3.25
N GLY A 309 -2.93 20.10 4.07
CA GLY A 309 -2.85 19.82 5.50
C GLY A 309 -4.12 20.07 6.31
N PRO A 310 -4.75 21.26 6.26
CA PRO A 310 -5.97 21.54 7.03
C PRO A 310 -7.14 20.60 6.70
N LEU A 311 -7.27 20.19 5.44
CA LEU A 311 -8.31 19.25 5.01
C LEU A 311 -7.98 17.83 5.47
N LEU A 312 -6.72 17.42 5.40
CA LEU A 312 -6.27 16.12 5.92
C LEU A 312 -6.50 16.00 7.43
N GLN A 313 -6.28 17.07 8.20
CA GLN A 313 -6.58 17.12 9.63
C GLN A 313 -8.08 16.93 9.93
N LYS A 314 -8.96 17.38 9.02
CA LYS A 314 -10.41 17.15 9.12
C LYS A 314 -10.79 15.73 8.73
N ILE A 315 -10.21 15.20 7.65
CA ILE A 315 -10.47 13.85 7.14
C ILE A 315 -9.98 12.78 8.12
N ARG A 316 -8.81 13.00 8.74
CA ARG A 316 -8.07 12.05 9.58
C ARG A 316 -7.94 10.69 8.90
N PRO A 317 -7.27 10.64 7.72
CA PRO A 317 -7.12 9.39 7.00
C PRO A 317 -6.15 8.47 7.76
N HIS A 318 -6.34 7.16 7.58
CA HIS A 318 -5.39 6.16 8.07
C HIS A 318 -4.07 6.20 7.29
N ILE A 319 -4.15 6.66 6.04
CA ILE A 319 -3.01 6.87 5.17
C ILE A 319 -3.38 7.91 4.10
N PHE A 320 -2.45 8.84 3.86
CA PHE A 320 -2.51 9.81 2.76
C PHE A 320 -1.34 9.58 1.80
N PHE A 321 -1.64 9.39 0.52
CA PHE A 321 -0.63 9.20 -0.53
C PHE A 321 -0.40 10.48 -1.33
N ASP A 322 0.86 10.85 -1.51
CA ASP A 322 1.27 12.03 -2.28
C ASP A 322 2.64 11.77 -2.91
N ASP A 323 2.89 12.31 -4.11
CA ASP A 323 4.19 12.20 -4.77
C ASP A 323 5.17 13.30 -4.35
N GLN A 324 4.72 14.36 -3.69
CA GLN A 324 5.56 15.49 -3.33
C GLN A 324 5.90 15.52 -1.84
N MET A 325 7.20 15.50 -1.53
CA MET A 325 7.68 15.52 -0.14
C MET A 325 7.19 16.74 0.66
N PHE A 326 7.00 17.89 0.01
CA PHE A 326 6.44 19.08 0.68
C PHE A 326 5.03 18.84 1.23
N HIS A 327 4.17 18.11 0.49
CA HIS A 327 2.84 17.74 0.96
C HIS A 327 2.89 16.68 2.05
N ILE A 328 3.83 15.73 1.96
CA ILE A 328 4.09 14.73 3.00
C ILE A 328 4.48 15.40 4.32
N GLU A 329 5.41 16.35 4.31
CA GLU A 329 5.84 17.08 5.50
C GLU A 329 4.73 17.96 6.08
N GLY A 330 3.97 18.68 5.24
CA GLY A 330 2.83 19.46 5.71
C GLY A 330 1.72 18.60 6.34
N ALA A 331 1.54 17.37 5.87
CA ALA A 331 0.60 16.41 6.45
C ALA A 331 1.09 15.87 7.81
N LYS A 332 2.39 15.54 7.93
CA LYS A 332 3.00 15.04 9.18
C LYS A 332 2.89 16.04 10.32
N GLN A 333 3.17 17.31 10.03
CA GLN A 333 3.09 18.41 11.01
C GLN A 333 1.70 18.57 11.62
N LEU A 334 0.66 18.17 10.88
CA LEU A 334 -0.74 18.26 11.31
C LEU A 334 -1.33 16.91 11.76
N GLY A 335 -0.47 15.93 12.03
CA GLY A 335 -0.87 14.66 12.63
C GLY A 335 -1.41 13.62 11.65
N THR A 336 -1.19 13.80 10.34
CA THR A 336 -1.63 12.84 9.32
C THR A 336 -0.53 11.85 9.00
N ILE A 337 -0.86 10.56 9.02
CA ILE A 337 0.03 9.50 8.51
C ILE A 337 0.09 9.63 6.99
N SER A 338 1.27 9.96 6.48
CA SER A 338 1.49 10.22 5.06
C SER A 338 2.47 9.20 4.46
N ALA A 339 2.31 8.95 3.16
CA ALA A 339 3.09 7.97 2.43
C ALA A 339 3.49 8.55 1.07
N HIS A 340 4.80 8.72 0.87
CA HIS A 340 5.37 9.28 -0.33
C HIS A 340 5.40 8.25 -1.47
N VAL A 341 4.89 8.62 -2.63
CA VAL A 341 4.92 7.81 -3.85
C VAL A 341 6.01 8.37 -4.76
N PRO A 342 7.22 7.78 -4.82
CA PRO A 342 8.30 8.31 -5.64
C PRO A 342 8.07 7.97 -7.13
N TYR A 343 7.12 8.67 -7.75
CA TYR A 343 6.72 8.51 -9.14
C TYR A 343 6.67 9.88 -9.85
N GLY A 344 6.88 9.87 -11.16
CA GLY A 344 6.77 11.04 -12.02
C GLY A 344 8.02 11.92 -12.10
N ILE A 345 7.97 12.92 -12.97
CA ILE A 345 9.10 13.85 -13.19
C ILE A 345 9.45 14.70 -11.96
N GLY A 346 8.52 14.94 -11.03
CA GLY A 346 8.78 15.63 -9.76
C GLY A 346 9.93 15.02 -8.95
N GLN A 347 10.19 13.72 -9.11
CA GLN A 347 11.26 13.01 -8.41
C GLN A 347 12.66 13.33 -8.95
N LYS A 348 12.78 13.75 -10.22
CA LYS A 348 14.09 13.97 -10.87
C LYS A 348 14.76 15.26 -10.38
N ASP A 349 13.97 16.25 -10.00
CA ASP A 349 14.46 17.56 -9.56
C ASP A 349 15.01 17.51 -8.12
N HIS A 350 14.60 16.54 -7.30
CA HIS A 350 15.14 16.32 -5.94
C HIS A 350 16.42 15.49 -5.88
N LYS A 351 16.86 14.87 -6.98
CA LYS A 351 18.20 14.26 -7.06
C LYS A 351 19.34 15.29 -7.15
N GLY A 352 19.02 16.57 -7.30
CA GLY A 352 19.98 17.68 -7.41
C GLY A 352 19.84 18.71 -6.30
N LYS A 353 20.28 18.38 -5.08
CA LYS A 353 20.93 19.26 -4.07
C LYS A 353 20.96 18.55 -2.71
N LEU A 354 22.08 17.87 -2.44
CA LEU A 354 22.54 17.73 -1.06
C LEU A 354 22.77 19.16 -0.54
N ILE A 355 21.95 19.62 0.39
CA ILE A 355 22.21 20.86 1.11
C ILE A 355 23.41 20.56 2.02
N GLU A 356 24.61 20.92 1.55
CA GLU A 356 25.76 21.03 2.44
C GLU A 356 25.41 22.05 3.53
N GLN A 357 25.43 21.60 4.79
CA GLN A 357 25.30 22.52 5.93
C GLN A 357 26.49 23.48 5.89
N PRO A 358 26.27 24.81 5.98
CA PRO A 358 27.39 25.75 6.01
C PRO A 358 28.25 25.49 7.25
N ALA A 359 29.57 25.40 7.02
CA ALA A 359 30.57 25.25 8.06
C ALA A 359 30.37 26.30 9.16
N LYS A 360 30.28 25.85 10.41
CA LYS A 360 30.32 26.73 11.57
C LYS A 360 31.69 27.42 11.57
N HIS A 361 31.70 28.72 11.31
CA HIS A 361 32.87 29.54 11.60
C HIS A 361 33.03 29.64 13.12
N SER A 362 34.16 29.12 13.59
CA SER A 362 34.72 29.26 14.93
C SER A 362 35.12 30.68 15.27
#